data_AF-A0A5E6NL83-F1
#
_entry.id   AF-A0A5E6NL83-F1
#
_cell.length_a   1.000
_cell.length_b   1.000
_cell.length_c   1.000
_cell.angle_alpha   90.00
_cell.angle_beta   90.00
_cell.angle_gamma   90.00
#
_symmetry.space_group_name_H-M   'P 1'
#
loop_
_entity.id
_entity.type
_entity.pdbx_description
1 polymer ?
#
loop_
_entity_poly.entity_id
_entity_poly.type
_entity_poly.pdbx_seq_one_letter_code
_entity_poly.pdbx_strand_id
1 'polypeptide(L)'
;MDSLDDAFEQHYSQDNGRPSKPIRLMVGLLLLKQLENLSDERVVLQFKRNPYYQYFCGYSNYMPGMPCNATELVHFRKRIGVKGFNLIFKMSVALHGKQAQESTVLIDTTVQEKNITYPTDAKLAIKIINRLNKLAKRHGIQQRRTYVKEVKNCRLSIRHFRHVKKRAKAKKALTRLRTIANKLIRVTTQTSHTQPV
;
A
#
# COMPACT_ATOMS: atom_id res chain seq x y z
N MET A 1 -1.13 13.13 25.25
CA MET A 1 -1.45 13.85 23.99
C MET A 1 -0.23 14.67 23.57
N ASP A 2 0.53 15.17 24.54
CA ASP A 2 1.85 15.84 24.41
C ASP A 2 2.86 15.06 23.55
N SER A 3 2.84 13.72 23.56
CA SER A 3 3.76 12.92 22.75
C SER A 3 3.61 13.07 21.23
N LEU A 4 2.45 13.51 20.73
CA LEU A 4 2.24 13.77 19.29
C LEU A 4 2.77 15.15 18.89
N ASP A 5 2.59 16.13 19.77
CA ASP A 5 3.05 17.48 19.52
C ASP A 5 4.59 17.49 19.48
N ASP A 6 5.26 16.80 20.41
CA ASP A 6 6.72 16.62 20.42
C ASP A 6 7.22 15.84 19.19
N ALA A 7 6.52 14.78 18.79
CA ALA A 7 6.94 13.94 17.65
C ALA A 7 6.76 14.64 16.30
N PHE A 8 5.79 15.56 16.20
CA PHE A 8 5.52 16.30 14.98
C PHE A 8 6.15 17.70 14.98
N GLU A 9 6.68 18.20 16.10
CA GLU A 9 7.36 19.49 16.19
C GLU A 9 8.49 19.63 15.16
N GLN A 10 9.23 18.56 14.88
CA GLN A 10 10.29 18.53 13.85
C GLN A 10 9.79 18.88 12.44
N HIS A 11 8.49 18.73 12.19
CA HIS A 11 7.86 19.04 10.90
C HIS A 11 7.21 20.44 10.88
N TYR A 12 7.33 21.20 11.97
CA TYR A 12 6.73 22.51 12.14
C TYR A 12 7.84 23.54 12.33
N SER A 13 8.00 24.43 11.35
CA SER A 13 8.91 25.58 11.50
C SER A 13 8.14 26.71 12.19
N GLN A 14 8.66 27.17 13.33
CA GLN A 14 8.08 28.30 14.08
C GLN A 14 8.36 29.64 13.38
N ASP A 15 9.53 29.78 12.74
CA ASP A 15 10.04 31.09 12.28
C ASP A 15 9.97 31.34 10.76
N ASN A 16 9.53 30.39 9.94
CA ASN A 16 9.57 30.54 8.48
C ASN A 16 8.22 30.25 7.80
N GLY A 17 7.63 31.28 7.19
CA GLY A 17 6.44 31.19 6.34
C GLY A 17 5.11 31.36 7.08
N ARG A 18 4.01 30.90 6.46
CA ARG A 18 2.67 30.96 7.05
C ARG A 18 2.61 30.03 8.28
N PRO A 19 2.10 30.50 9.43
CA PRO A 19 2.06 29.70 10.65
C PRO A 19 1.28 28.41 10.40
N SER A 20 1.89 27.30 10.79
CA SER A 20 1.29 25.99 10.62
C SER A 20 0.13 25.82 11.61
N LYS A 21 -0.95 25.19 11.16
CA LYS A 21 -2.15 24.96 11.97
C LYS A 21 -1.86 23.96 13.10
N PRO A 22 -2.58 24.02 14.24
CA PRO A 22 -2.35 23.11 15.36
C PRO A 22 -2.31 21.63 14.93
N ILE A 23 -1.33 20.89 15.45
CA ILE A 23 -1.14 19.45 15.13
C ILE A 23 -2.38 18.66 15.53
N ARG A 24 -2.95 18.94 16.70
CA ARG A 24 -4.22 18.35 17.18
C ARG A 24 -5.37 18.50 16.18
N LEU A 25 -5.51 19.68 15.56
CA LEU A 25 -6.53 19.91 14.54
C LEU A 25 -6.26 19.06 13.29
N MET A 26 -5.03 19.05 12.80
CA MET A 26 -4.67 18.32 11.58
C MET A 26 -4.80 16.81 11.74
N VAL A 27 -4.32 16.25 12.86
CA VAL A 27 -4.45 14.83 13.18
C VAL A 27 -5.92 14.47 13.42
N GLY A 28 -6.67 15.31 14.13
CA GLY A 28 -8.09 15.10 14.39
C GLY A 28 -8.92 15.01 13.11
N LEU A 29 -8.70 15.93 12.16
CA LEU A 29 -9.36 15.90 10.85
C LEU A 29 -9.00 14.65 10.04
N LEU A 30 -7.73 14.20 10.07
CA LEU A 30 -7.33 12.98 9.39
C LEU A 30 -7.96 11.71 9.99
N LEU A 31 -8.14 11.66 11.31
CA LEU A 31 -8.82 10.55 11.98
C LEU A 31 -10.31 10.53 11.64
N LEU A 32 -10.99 11.68 11.78
CA LEU A 32 -12.41 11.82 11.42
C LEU A 32 -12.67 11.47 9.96
N LYS A 33 -11.76 11.87 9.07
CA LYS A 33 -11.79 11.48 7.66
C LYS A 33 -11.84 9.97 7.49
N GLN A 34 -10.97 9.25 8.19
CA GLN A 34 -10.83 7.81 8.04
C GLN A 34 -11.99 7.05 8.70
N LEU A 35 -12.47 7.53 9.85
CA LEU A 35 -13.60 6.93 10.57
C LEU A 35 -14.89 6.99 9.75
N GLU A 36 -15.13 8.11 9.07
CA GLU A 36 -16.39 8.38 8.36
C GLU A 36 -16.27 8.16 6.84
N ASN A 37 -15.09 7.72 6.38
CA ASN A 37 -14.77 7.49 4.97
C ASN A 37 -15.10 8.70 4.06
N LEU A 38 -14.70 9.89 4.49
CA LEU A 38 -14.99 11.16 3.80
C LEU A 38 -13.82 11.65 2.92
N SER A 39 -14.11 12.53 1.97
CA SER A 39 -13.08 13.27 1.23
C SER A 39 -12.52 14.44 2.05
N ASP A 40 -11.33 14.95 1.71
CA ASP A 40 -10.71 16.07 2.46
C ASP A 40 -11.63 17.30 2.50
N GLU A 41 -12.29 17.63 1.40
CA GLU A 41 -13.25 18.75 1.32
C GLU A 41 -14.49 18.50 2.19
N ARG A 42 -15.01 17.28 2.18
CA ARG A 42 -16.20 16.91 2.97
C ARG A 42 -15.92 16.95 4.46
N VAL A 43 -14.73 16.56 4.91
CA VAL A 43 -14.35 16.60 6.32
C VAL A 43 -14.28 18.04 6.82
N VAL A 44 -13.69 18.94 6.05
CA VAL A 44 -13.62 20.37 6.39
C VAL A 44 -15.02 21.00 6.43
N LEU A 45 -15.89 20.63 5.48
CA LEU A 45 -17.29 21.06 5.49
C LEU A 45 -18.05 20.52 6.70
N GLN A 46 -17.83 19.25 7.06
CA GLN A 46 -18.49 18.61 8.20
C GLN A 46 -18.00 19.20 9.52
N PHE A 47 -16.71 19.56 9.64
CA PHE A 47 -16.20 20.30 10.79
C PHE A 47 -16.95 21.62 11.00
N LYS A 48 -17.21 22.38 9.92
CA LYS A 48 -17.98 23.63 10.00
C LYS A 48 -19.39 23.40 10.54
N ARG A 49 -20.03 22.27 10.18
CA ARG A 49 -21.43 21.98 10.51
C ARG A 49 -21.61 21.26 11.84
N ASN A 50 -20.60 20.53 12.31
CA ASN A 50 -20.72 19.59 13.43
C ASN A 50 -19.88 20.04 14.65
N PRO A 51 -20.50 20.50 15.75
CA PRO A 51 -19.80 20.86 16.98
C PRO A 51 -18.93 19.75 17.56
N TYR A 52 -19.34 18.48 17.41
CA TYR A 52 -18.56 17.34 17.92
C TYR A 52 -17.20 17.21 17.23
N TYR A 53 -17.12 17.54 15.94
CA TYR A 53 -15.85 17.50 15.19
C TYR A 53 -14.91 18.59 15.68
N GLN A 54 -15.46 19.76 16.02
CA GLN A 54 -14.69 20.87 16.56
C GLN A 54 -14.15 20.54 17.96
N TYR A 55 -15.01 19.98 18.82
CA TYR A 55 -14.61 19.52 20.15
C TYR A 55 -13.51 18.46 20.09
N PHE A 56 -13.65 17.46 19.20
CA PHE A 56 -12.64 16.43 18.99
C PHE A 56 -11.28 17.02 18.58
N CYS A 57 -11.30 18.02 17.70
CA CYS A 57 -10.09 18.73 17.26
C CYS A 57 -9.51 19.71 18.30
N GLY A 58 -10.14 19.85 19.49
CA GLY A 58 -9.64 20.65 20.60
C GLY A 58 -10.23 22.06 20.72
N TYR A 59 -11.34 22.35 20.03
CA TYR A 59 -12.05 23.63 20.20
C TYR A 59 -13.06 23.54 21.34
N SER A 60 -13.01 24.49 22.27
CA SER A 60 -13.97 24.58 23.38
C SER A 60 -15.31 25.19 22.96
N ASN A 61 -15.28 26.10 21.99
CA ASN A 61 -16.44 26.83 21.50
C ASN A 61 -16.73 26.50 20.04
N TYR A 62 -18.01 26.54 19.67
CA TYR A 62 -18.43 26.36 18.29
C TYR A 62 -18.04 27.58 17.44
N MET A 63 -17.28 27.32 16.38
CA MET A 63 -16.89 28.31 15.37
C MET A 63 -17.53 27.96 14.03
N PRO A 64 -18.41 28.81 13.46
CA PRO A 64 -19.09 28.57 12.19
C PRO A 64 -18.19 28.82 10.95
N GLY A 65 -16.91 28.45 11.04
CA GLY A 65 -15.89 28.67 10.01
C GLY A 65 -15.23 27.37 9.54
N MET A 66 -14.60 27.42 8.37
CA MET A 66 -13.76 26.31 7.89
C MET A 66 -12.40 26.39 8.60
N PRO A 67 -11.88 25.29 9.19
CA PRO A 67 -10.66 25.31 9.99
C PRO A 67 -9.39 25.53 9.14
N CYS A 68 -9.39 24.97 7.94
CA CYS A 68 -8.28 24.96 6.99
C CYS A 68 -8.79 24.76 5.56
N ASN A 69 -7.95 25.02 4.56
CA ASN A 69 -8.24 24.59 3.19
C ASN A 69 -7.98 23.07 3.07
N ALA A 70 -8.81 22.34 2.31
CA ALA A 70 -8.64 20.90 2.09
C ALA A 70 -7.25 20.51 1.55
N THR A 71 -6.62 21.42 0.80
CA THR A 71 -5.26 21.23 0.25
C THR A 71 -4.20 21.18 1.35
N GLU A 72 -4.41 21.88 2.48
CA GLU A 72 -3.51 21.85 3.63
C GLU A 72 -3.41 20.42 4.22
N LEU A 73 -4.50 19.64 4.19
CA LEU A 73 -4.49 18.22 4.61
C LEU A 73 -3.67 17.33 3.66
N VAL A 74 -3.60 17.66 2.38
CA VAL A 74 -2.74 16.96 1.41
C VAL A 74 -1.27 17.26 1.70
N HIS A 75 -0.92 18.53 1.93
CA HIS A 75 0.43 18.93 2.27
C HIS A 75 0.88 18.33 3.61
N PHE A 76 0.00 18.32 4.61
CA PHE A 76 0.28 17.72 5.90
C PHE A 76 0.59 16.22 5.78
N ARG A 77 -0.23 15.46 5.03
CA ARG A 77 0.04 14.04 4.78
C ARG A 77 1.37 13.79 4.06
N LYS A 78 1.69 14.62 3.07
CA LYS A 78 2.99 14.53 2.38
C LYS A 78 4.16 14.84 3.32
N ARG A 79 3.97 15.77 4.26
CA ARG A 79 4.98 16.21 5.23
C ARG A 79 5.30 15.14 6.28
N ILE A 80 4.27 14.53 6.89
CA ILE A 80 4.45 13.49 7.93
C ILE A 80 4.91 12.15 7.34
N GLY A 81 4.55 11.88 6.08
CA GLY A 81 4.88 10.65 5.38
C GLY A 81 4.36 9.37 6.05
N VAL A 82 4.92 8.23 5.65
CA VAL A 82 4.50 6.91 6.16
C VAL A 82 4.84 6.74 7.65
N LYS A 83 5.98 7.27 8.10
CA LYS A 83 6.43 7.17 9.49
C LYS A 83 5.48 7.91 10.44
N GLY A 84 5.09 9.13 10.10
CA GLY A 84 4.15 9.90 10.91
C GLY A 84 2.75 9.30 10.92
N PHE A 85 2.26 8.81 9.78
CA PHE A 85 0.97 8.13 9.75
C PHE A 85 0.95 6.87 10.63
N ASN A 86 2.01 6.07 10.59
CA ASN A 86 2.15 4.90 11.46
C ASN A 86 2.16 5.26 12.95
N LEU A 87 2.70 6.41 13.32
CA LEU A 87 2.69 6.89 14.71
C LEU A 87 1.26 7.22 15.17
N ILE A 88 0.51 7.96 14.35
CA ILE A 88 -0.90 8.28 14.61
C ILE A 88 -1.71 6.98 14.76
N PHE A 89 -1.51 6.03 13.84
CA PHE A 89 -2.17 4.73 13.87
C PHE A 89 -1.79 3.91 15.11
N LYS A 90 -0.51 3.87 15.49
CA LYS A 90 -0.05 3.18 16.70
C LYS A 90 -0.74 3.74 17.94
N MET A 91 -0.91 5.05 18.02
CA MET A 91 -1.58 5.70 19.15
C MET A 91 -3.07 5.38 19.17
N SER A 92 -3.77 5.38 18.03
CA SER A 92 -5.18 4.95 17.98
C SER A 92 -5.35 3.49 18.41
N VAL A 93 -4.44 2.61 18.01
CA VAL A 93 -4.45 1.20 18.43
C VAL A 93 -4.19 1.08 19.94
N ALA A 94 -3.26 1.87 20.48
CA ALA A 94 -2.96 1.86 21.92
C ALA A 94 -4.15 2.28 22.79
N LEU A 95 -5.05 3.15 22.29
CA LEU A 95 -6.28 3.53 22.99
C LEU A 95 -7.21 2.34 23.25
N HIS A 96 -7.18 1.30 22.40
CA HIS A 96 -7.98 0.08 22.59
C HIS A 96 -7.37 -0.89 23.61
N GLY A 97 -6.20 -0.58 24.19
CA GLY A 97 -5.62 -1.30 25.33
C GLY A 97 -5.49 -2.82 25.11
N LYS A 98 -6.04 -3.61 26.04
CA LYS A 98 -5.99 -5.09 26.02
C LYS A 98 -6.76 -5.71 24.84
N GLN A 99 -7.74 -5.01 24.26
CA GLN A 99 -8.51 -5.50 23.11
C GLN A 99 -7.71 -5.42 21.80
N ALA A 100 -6.62 -4.66 21.76
CA ALA A 100 -5.72 -4.61 20.60
C ALA A 100 -4.73 -5.80 20.54
N GLN A 101 -4.57 -6.54 21.64
CA GLN A 101 -3.67 -7.69 21.73
C GLN A 101 -4.42 -9.00 21.49
N GLU A 102 -5.03 -9.15 20.32
CA GLU A 102 -5.52 -10.46 19.90
C GLU A 102 -4.33 -11.33 19.44
N SER A 103 -4.25 -12.57 19.94
CA SER A 103 -3.22 -13.54 19.53
C SER A 103 -3.30 -13.91 18.05
N THR A 104 -4.47 -13.70 17.44
CA THR A 104 -4.80 -14.11 16.08
C THR A 104 -5.40 -12.93 15.34
N VAL A 105 -4.63 -12.27 14.48
CA VAL A 105 -5.17 -11.22 13.61
C VAL A 105 -5.87 -11.88 12.42
N LEU A 106 -7.19 -12.02 12.51
CA LEU A 106 -8.01 -12.53 11.40
C LEU A 106 -8.29 -11.36 10.44
N ILE A 107 -7.29 -11.07 9.59
CA ILE A 107 -7.43 -10.07 8.54
C ILE A 107 -8.41 -10.64 7.50
N ASP A 108 -9.70 -10.33 7.62
CA ASP A 108 -10.65 -10.65 6.55
C ASP A 108 -10.29 -9.79 5.32
N THR A 109 -9.70 -10.40 4.31
CA THR A 109 -9.14 -9.68 3.16
C THR A 109 -10.18 -9.28 2.11
N THR A 110 -11.44 -9.14 2.51
CA THR A 110 -12.58 -8.88 1.62
C THR A 110 -12.72 -7.40 1.21
N VAL A 111 -12.05 -6.45 1.89
CA VAL A 111 -12.30 -5.00 1.67
C VAL A 111 -11.05 -4.16 1.36
N GLN A 112 -9.83 -4.70 1.50
CA GLN A 112 -8.65 -3.98 1.00
C GLN A 112 -8.50 -4.22 -0.51
N GLU A 113 -8.52 -3.14 -1.29
CA GLU A 113 -7.99 -3.13 -2.65
C GLU A 113 -6.51 -3.50 -2.61
N LYS A 114 -6.22 -4.80 -2.60
CA LYS A 114 -4.88 -5.28 -2.86
C LYS A 114 -4.53 -4.81 -4.28
N ASN A 115 -3.32 -4.31 -4.48
CA ASN A 115 -2.77 -4.04 -5.82
C ASN A 115 -2.46 -5.38 -6.53
N ILE A 116 -3.50 -6.20 -6.67
CA ILE A 116 -3.52 -7.44 -7.41
C ILE A 116 -4.17 -7.12 -8.75
N THR A 117 -3.37 -7.11 -9.81
CA THR A 117 -3.98 -7.19 -11.13
C THR A 117 -4.78 -8.48 -11.21
N TYR A 118 -5.97 -8.42 -11.82
CA TYR A 118 -6.82 -9.55 -12.13
C TYR A 118 -6.00 -10.80 -12.50
N PRO A 119 -6.13 -11.90 -11.73
CA PRO A 119 -5.23 -13.03 -11.79
C PRO A 119 -5.53 -13.86 -13.03
N THR A 120 -4.97 -13.47 -14.17
CA THR A 120 -4.84 -14.38 -15.30
C THR A 120 -3.61 -15.24 -15.09
N ASP A 121 -3.76 -16.56 -15.24
CA ASP A 121 -2.68 -17.54 -15.08
C ASP A 121 -1.40 -17.17 -15.85
N ALA A 122 -1.57 -16.58 -17.03
CA ALA A 122 -0.46 -16.09 -17.85
C ALA A 122 0.33 -14.97 -17.13
N LYS A 123 -0.37 -13.99 -16.57
CA LYS A 123 0.24 -12.85 -15.88
C LYS A 123 0.91 -13.31 -14.59
N LEU A 124 0.30 -14.27 -13.88
CA LEU A 124 0.89 -14.88 -12.69
C LEU A 124 2.18 -15.63 -13.03
N ALA A 125 2.17 -16.50 -14.05
CA ALA A 125 3.36 -17.25 -14.47
C ALA A 125 4.51 -16.32 -14.91
N ILE A 126 4.22 -15.25 -15.65
CA ILE A 126 5.22 -14.25 -16.04
C ILE A 126 5.79 -13.53 -14.81
N LYS A 127 4.95 -13.17 -13.83
CA LYS A 127 5.39 -12.53 -12.59
C LYS A 127 6.31 -13.46 -11.79
N ILE A 128 6.00 -14.75 -11.70
CA ILE A 128 6.84 -15.77 -11.06
C ILE A 128 8.21 -15.84 -11.74
N ILE A 129 8.25 -16.00 -13.07
CA ILE A 129 9.51 -16.09 -13.83
C ILE A 129 10.37 -14.85 -13.64
N ASN A 130 9.78 -13.65 -13.72
CA ASN A 130 10.51 -12.40 -13.52
C ASN A 130 11.06 -12.28 -12.08
N ARG A 131 10.30 -12.73 -11.08
CA ARG A 131 10.74 -12.72 -9.68
C ARG A 131 11.91 -13.68 -9.45
N LEU A 132 11.84 -14.89 -10.02
CA LEU A 132 12.91 -15.88 -9.96
C LEU A 132 14.20 -15.36 -10.62
N ASN A 133 14.10 -14.75 -11.81
CA ASN A 133 15.25 -14.16 -12.48
C ASN A 133 15.88 -13.00 -11.67
N LYS A 134 15.07 -12.18 -10.98
CA LYS A 134 15.57 -11.13 -10.08
C LYS A 134 16.24 -11.70 -8.82
N LEU A 135 15.73 -12.81 -8.28
CA LEU A 135 16.32 -13.49 -7.12
C LEU A 135 17.64 -14.16 -7.51
N ALA A 136 17.69 -14.87 -8.63
CA ALA A 136 18.90 -15.51 -9.11
C ALA A 136 20.04 -14.49 -9.31
N LYS A 137 19.76 -13.31 -9.87
CA LYS A 137 20.75 -12.23 -9.98
C LYS A 137 21.24 -11.71 -8.62
N ARG A 138 20.35 -11.57 -7.64
CA ARG A 138 20.71 -11.10 -6.30
C ARG A 138 21.57 -12.09 -5.52
N HIS A 139 21.31 -13.39 -5.68
CA HIS A 139 22.04 -14.45 -4.98
C HIS A 139 23.19 -15.06 -5.82
N GLY A 140 23.52 -14.48 -6.98
CA GLY A 140 24.60 -14.99 -7.83
C GLY A 140 24.37 -16.40 -8.40
N ILE A 141 23.11 -16.88 -8.43
CA ILE A 141 22.78 -18.23 -8.88
C ILE A 141 22.94 -18.32 -10.40
N GLN A 142 23.84 -19.19 -10.85
CA GLN A 142 24.03 -19.46 -12.28
C GLN A 142 22.83 -20.23 -12.85
N GLN A 143 22.00 -19.54 -13.62
CA GLN A 143 20.92 -20.17 -14.36
C GLN A 143 21.43 -20.66 -15.72
N ARG A 144 21.20 -21.94 -16.04
CA ARG A 144 21.52 -22.50 -17.37
C ARG A 144 20.86 -21.74 -18.52
N ARG A 145 19.68 -21.15 -18.30
CA ARG A 145 18.96 -20.31 -19.27
C ARG A 145 17.93 -19.41 -18.57
N THR A 146 17.86 -18.13 -18.96
CA THR A 146 16.96 -17.12 -18.37
C THR A 146 15.58 -17.02 -19.03
N TYR A 147 15.37 -17.70 -20.17
CA TYR A 147 14.10 -17.80 -20.93
C TYR A 147 13.42 -16.46 -21.33
N VAL A 148 14.10 -15.31 -21.21
CA VAL A 148 13.49 -13.98 -21.38
C VAL A 148 12.85 -13.78 -22.76
N LYS A 149 13.54 -14.17 -23.84
CA LYS A 149 13.03 -14.07 -25.22
C LYS A 149 11.80 -14.97 -25.44
N GLU A 150 11.84 -16.19 -24.90
CA GLU A 150 10.75 -17.17 -25.03
C GLU A 150 9.49 -16.71 -24.28
N VAL A 151 9.66 -16.17 -23.08
CA VAL A 151 8.55 -15.59 -22.29
C VAL A 151 7.89 -14.42 -23.03
N LYS A 152 8.67 -13.57 -23.71
CA LYS A 152 8.13 -12.47 -24.54
C LYS A 152 7.27 -13.00 -25.70
N ASN A 153 7.73 -14.04 -26.39
CA ASN A 153 6.98 -14.65 -27.50
C ASN A 153 5.71 -15.36 -27.03
N CYS A 154 5.77 -16.07 -25.89
CA CYS A 154 4.59 -16.66 -25.26
C CYS A 154 3.57 -15.58 -24.85
N ARG A 155 4.02 -14.47 -24.27
CA ARG A 155 3.15 -13.34 -23.91
C ARG A 155 2.41 -12.76 -25.13
N LEU A 156 3.07 -12.64 -26.28
CA LEU A 156 2.43 -12.18 -27.51
C LEU A 156 1.37 -13.19 -28.00
N SER A 157 1.69 -14.48 -27.99
CA SER A 157 0.78 -15.54 -28.43
C SER A 157 -0.48 -15.63 -27.59
N ILE A 158 -0.40 -15.32 -26.29
CA ILE A 158 -1.52 -15.40 -25.34
C ILE A 158 -2.62 -14.35 -25.61
N ARG A 159 -2.30 -13.24 -26.28
CA ARG A 159 -3.28 -12.19 -26.60
C ARG A 159 -4.47 -12.70 -27.41
N HIS A 160 -4.27 -13.78 -28.18
CA HIS A 160 -5.30 -14.35 -29.06
C HIS A 160 -6.18 -15.42 -28.40
N PHE A 161 -6.39 -15.38 -27.08
CA PHE A 161 -7.16 -16.40 -26.34
C PHE A 161 -8.65 -16.46 -26.73
N ARG A 162 -9.21 -15.33 -27.20
CA ARG A 162 -10.60 -15.21 -27.68
C ARG A 162 -10.77 -15.61 -29.15
N HIS A 163 -9.69 -15.77 -29.90
CA HIS A 163 -9.74 -16.06 -31.33
C HIS A 163 -9.83 -17.57 -31.58
N VAL A 164 -10.91 -18.03 -32.22
CA VAL A 164 -11.23 -19.46 -32.42
C VAL A 164 -10.03 -20.27 -32.96
N LYS A 165 -9.46 -19.88 -34.11
CA LYS A 165 -8.33 -20.61 -34.73
C LYS A 165 -7.00 -20.51 -33.96
N LYS A 166 -6.78 -19.44 -33.19
CA LYS A 166 -5.49 -19.16 -32.51
C LYS A 166 -5.52 -19.55 -31.03
N ARG A 167 -6.68 -19.94 -30.49
CA ARG A 167 -6.88 -20.36 -29.10
C ARG A 167 -6.01 -21.55 -28.72
N ALA A 168 -5.85 -22.53 -29.61
CA ALA A 168 -4.97 -23.68 -29.39
C ALA A 168 -3.51 -23.26 -29.17
N LYS A 169 -3.01 -22.33 -29.99
CA LYS A 169 -1.66 -21.76 -29.85
C LYS A 169 -1.50 -20.99 -28.53
N ALA A 170 -2.52 -20.22 -28.14
CA ALA A 170 -2.53 -19.49 -26.88
C ALA A 170 -2.52 -20.43 -25.65
N LYS A 171 -3.29 -21.53 -25.68
CA LYS A 171 -3.28 -22.57 -24.64
C LYS A 171 -1.90 -23.25 -24.54
N LYS A 172 -1.27 -23.60 -25.67
CA LYS A 172 0.10 -24.16 -25.70
C LYS A 172 1.14 -23.17 -25.14
N ALA A 173 0.99 -21.89 -25.42
CA ALA A 173 1.87 -20.86 -24.85
C ALA A 173 1.71 -20.75 -23.32
N LEU A 174 0.49 -20.87 -22.80
CA LEU A 174 0.24 -20.86 -21.35
C LEU A 174 0.86 -22.08 -20.66
N THR A 175 0.67 -23.29 -21.18
CA THR A 175 1.30 -24.50 -20.62
C THR A 175 2.82 -24.38 -20.67
N ARG A 176 3.38 -23.85 -21.76
CA ARG A 176 4.82 -23.60 -21.87
C ARG A 176 5.35 -22.63 -20.81
N LEU A 177 4.64 -21.53 -20.53
CA LEU A 177 5.01 -20.61 -19.46
C LEU A 177 5.04 -21.30 -18.09
N ARG A 178 4.07 -22.16 -17.79
CA ARG A 178 4.04 -22.95 -16.55
C ARG A 178 5.23 -23.90 -16.47
N THR A 179 5.58 -24.57 -17.57
CA THR A 179 6.77 -25.45 -17.62
C THR A 179 8.06 -24.68 -17.37
N ILE A 180 8.21 -23.48 -17.93
CA ILE A 180 9.38 -22.62 -17.72
C ILE A 180 9.46 -22.19 -16.25
N ALA A 181 8.34 -21.75 -15.66
CA ALA A 181 8.27 -21.40 -14.25
C ALA A 181 8.72 -22.56 -13.36
N ASN A 182 8.16 -23.76 -13.55
CA ASN A 182 8.52 -24.94 -12.77
C ASN A 182 9.98 -25.34 -12.94
N LYS A 183 10.54 -25.23 -14.16
CA LYS A 183 11.96 -25.50 -14.39
C LYS A 183 12.85 -24.50 -13.66
N LEU A 184 12.52 -23.21 -13.69
CA LEU A 184 13.27 -22.18 -12.96
C LEU A 184 13.18 -22.36 -11.44
N ILE A 185 12.02 -22.75 -10.92
CA ILE A 185 11.86 -23.09 -9.49
C ILE A 185 12.83 -24.21 -9.13
N ARG A 186 12.80 -25.34 -9.86
CA ARG A 186 13.69 -26.49 -9.61
C ARG A 186 15.16 -26.12 -9.63
N VAL A 187 15.60 -25.31 -10.60
CA VAL A 187 16.99 -24.86 -10.68
C VAL A 187 17.37 -24.01 -9.47
N THR A 188 16.49 -23.09 -9.07
CA THR A 188 16.72 -22.20 -7.93
C THR A 188 16.75 -22.96 -6.60
N THR A 189 15.91 -23.99 -6.44
CA THR A 189 15.89 -24.83 -5.22
C THR A 189 17.04 -25.81 -5.15
N GLN A 190 17.48 -26.37 -6.28
CA GLN A 190 18.65 -27.27 -6.30
C GLN A 190 19.95 -26.53 -5.99
N THR A 191 20.09 -25.30 -6.49
CA THR A 191 21.26 -24.45 -6.24
C THR A 191 21.31 -23.92 -4.81
N SER A 192 20.16 -23.67 -4.17
CA SER A 192 20.14 -23.30 -2.74
C SER A 192 20.55 -24.44 -1.80
N HIS A 193 20.36 -25.71 -2.19
CA HIS A 193 20.81 -26.86 -1.40
C HIS A 193 22.30 -27.20 -1.60
N THR A 194 22.94 -26.64 -2.63
CA THR A 194 24.35 -26.91 -2.97
C THR A 194 25.29 -25.75 -2.62
N GLN A 195 24.78 -24.66 -2.04
CA GLN A 195 25.60 -23.66 -1.37
C GLN A 195 25.63 -24.00 0.13
N PRO A 196 26.69 -24.66 0.64
CA PRO A 196 26.90 -24.67 2.08
C PRO A 196 27.20 -23.23 2.51
N VAL A 197 26.52 -22.82 3.58
CA VAL A 197 26.89 -21.65 4.39
C VAL A 197 28.30 -21.83 4.90
#